data_AF-A0A9P9NBH0-F1
#
_entry.id   AF-A0A9P9NBH0-F1
#
_cell.length_a   1.000
_cell.length_b   1.000
_cell.length_c   1.000
_cell.angle_alpha   90.00
_cell.angle_beta   90.00
_cell.angle_gamma   90.00
#
_symmetry.space_group_name_H-M   'P 1'
#
loop_
_entity.id
_entity.type
_entity.pdbx_description
1 polymer ?
#
loop_
_entity_poly.entity_id
_entity_poly.type
_entity_poly.pdbx_seq_one_letter_code
_entity_poly.pdbx_strand_id
1 'polypeptide(L)'
;NAIALPLFAALALIITYLPLRSFYRVKNIAACSIMAVIIIINLMAVINGILWPTDDWTKWWIGYGLCDIQVVLRFPITMALATSLCCLSKGLADALDTEHAVFNPSKKQRCRKI
;
A
#
# COMPACT_ATOMS: atom_id res chain seq x y z
N ASN A 1 16.99 -10.95 -17.26
CA ASN A 1 15.90 -10.23 -16.56
C ASN A 1 16.35 -9.51 -15.28
N ALA A 2 17.61 -9.07 -15.16
CA ALA A 2 18.09 -8.45 -13.92
C ALA A 2 17.78 -6.95 -13.79
N ILE A 3 17.69 -6.23 -14.91
CA ILE A 3 17.56 -4.76 -14.91
C ILE A 3 16.09 -4.33 -14.97
N ALA A 4 15.23 -5.14 -15.59
CA ALA A 4 13.82 -4.83 -15.75
C ALA A 4 13.09 -4.74 -14.40
N LEU A 5 13.37 -5.67 -13.47
CA LEU A 5 12.70 -5.74 -12.17
C LEU A 5 12.87 -4.47 -11.31
N PRO A 6 14.10 -3.98 -11.05
CA PRO A 6 14.29 -2.75 -10.26
C PRO A 6 13.76 -1.52 -10.99
N LEU A 7 13.81 -1.50 -12.33
CA LEU A 7 13.34 -0.38 -13.13
C LEU A 7 11.80 -0.26 -13.09
N PHE A 8 11.08 -1.38 -13.22
CA PHE A 8 9.63 -1.42 -13.04
C PHE A 8 9.22 -1.11 -11.60
N ALA A 9 9.97 -1.59 -10.59
CA ALA A 9 9.68 -1.30 -9.19
C ALA A 9 9.89 0.20 -8.86
N ALA A 10 10.93 0.83 -9.42
CA ALA A 10 11.17 2.26 -9.27
C ALA A 10 10.06 3.10 -9.94
N LEU A 11 9.62 2.72 -11.13
CA LEU A 11 8.48 3.36 -11.80
C LEU A 11 7.19 3.19 -10.99
N ALA A 12 6.97 2.00 -10.41
CA ALA A 12 5.81 1.73 -9.57
C ALA A 12 5.78 2.64 -8.33
N LEU A 13 6.93 2.96 -7.71
CA LEU A 13 7.00 3.91 -6.59
C LEU A 13 6.55 5.33 -7.00
N ILE A 14 6.98 5.81 -8.17
CA ILE A 14 6.59 7.13 -8.68
C ILE A 14 5.09 7.16 -8.97
N ILE A 15 4.58 6.12 -9.63
CA ILE A 15 3.17 6.01 -9.99
C ILE A 15 2.29 5.92 -8.74
N THR A 16 2.70 5.17 -7.72
CA THR A 16 1.92 4.98 -6.47
C THR A 16 1.98 6.18 -5.52
N TYR A 17 2.95 7.08 -5.67
CA TYR A 17 2.98 8.33 -4.93
C TYR A 17 1.78 9.25 -5.28
N LEU A 18 1.39 9.29 -6.56
CA LEU A 18 0.27 10.11 -7.04
C LEU A 18 -1.08 9.76 -6.37
N PRO A 19 -1.54 8.49 -6.37
CA PRO A 19 -2.78 8.11 -5.71
C PRO A 19 -2.66 8.24 -4.19
N LEU A 20 -1.48 8.02 -3.58
CA LEU A 20 -1.30 8.26 -2.14
C LEU A 20 -1.63 9.73 -1.78
N ARG A 21 -1.10 10.69 -2.55
CA ARG A 21 -1.40 12.13 -2.35
C ARG A 21 -2.89 12.42 -2.52
N SER A 22 -3.54 11.79 -3.50
CA SER A 22 -4.97 11.95 -3.77
C SER A 22 -5.82 11.38 -2.63
N PHE A 23 -5.58 10.14 -2.21
CA PHE A 23 -6.32 9.48 -1.13
C PHE A 23 -6.11 10.16 0.22
N TYR A 24 -4.91 10.72 0.46
CA TYR A 24 -4.63 11.51 1.65
C TYR A 24 -5.52 12.76 1.73
N ARG A 25 -5.78 13.42 0.59
CA ARG A 25 -6.68 14.59 0.53
C ARG A 25 -8.13 14.23 0.85
N VAL A 26 -8.57 13.05 0.44
CA VAL A 26 -9.92 12.51 0.70
C VAL A 26 -10.02 11.92 2.12
N LYS A 27 -8.91 11.86 2.88
CA LYS A 27 -8.82 11.23 4.21
C LYS A 27 -9.29 9.78 4.24
N ASN A 28 -9.19 9.07 3.11
CA ASN A 28 -9.51 7.65 3.05
C ASN A 28 -8.33 6.84 3.58
N ILE A 29 -8.37 6.52 4.87
CA ILE A 29 -7.29 5.82 5.58
C ILE A 29 -7.06 4.41 5.03
N ALA A 30 -8.13 3.70 4.63
CA ALA A 30 -8.02 2.35 4.07
C ALA A 30 -7.28 2.34 2.72
N ALA A 31 -7.57 3.30 1.85
CA ALA A 31 -6.85 3.43 0.58
C ALA A 31 -5.39 3.88 0.80
N CYS A 32 -5.15 4.77 1.78
CA CYS A 32 -3.79 5.21 2.12
C CYS A 32 -2.93 4.06 2.66
N SER A 33 -3.48 3.18 3.50
CA SER A 33 -2.74 2.04 4.05
C SER A 33 -2.38 1.02 2.97
N ILE A 34 -3.26 0.74 2.01
CA ILE A 34 -2.94 -0.10 0.84
C ILE A 34 -1.77 0.50 0.04
N MET A 35 -1.81 1.81 -0.23
CA MET A 35 -0.73 2.47 -0.96
C MET A 35 0.60 2.45 -0.20
N ALA A 36 0.57 2.65 1.13
CA ALA A 36 1.77 2.54 1.97
C ALA A 36 2.38 1.14 1.91
N VAL A 37 1.55 0.08 1.96
CA VAL A 37 2.02 -1.30 1.83
C VAL A 37 2.66 -1.56 0.46
N ILE A 38 2.03 -1.09 -0.63
CA ILE A 38 2.57 -1.26 -1.98
C ILE A 38 3.92 -0.54 -2.13
N ILE A 39 4.08 0.65 -1.54
CA ILE A 39 5.36 1.38 -1.53
C ILE A 39 6.44 0.57 -0.82
N ILE A 40 6.14 -0.03 0.34
CA ILE A 40 7.10 -0.84 1.10
C ILE A 40 7.55 -2.06 0.28
N ILE A 41 6.62 -2.76 -0.37
CA ILE A 41 6.93 -3.94 -1.21
C ILE A 41 7.82 -3.56 -2.39
N ASN A 42 7.49 -2.47 -3.09
CA ASN A 42 8.29 -2.01 -4.22
C ASN A 42 9.67 -1.52 -3.78
N LEU A 43 9.79 -0.88 -2.62
CA LEU A 43 11.09 -0.50 -2.06
C LEU A 43 11.98 -1.72 -1.79
N MET A 44 11.42 -2.78 -1.19
CA MET A 44 12.14 -4.05 -0.99
C MET A 44 12.58 -4.65 -2.33
N ALA A 45 11.73 -4.60 -3.37
CA ALA A 45 12.05 -5.11 -4.70
C ALA A 45 13.18 -4.31 -5.38
N VAL A 46 13.20 -2.97 -5.24
CA VAL A 46 14.29 -2.12 -5.74
C VAL A 46 15.60 -2.46 -5.05
N ILE A 47 15.61 -2.54 -3.71
CA ILE A 47 16.81 -2.88 -2.93
C ILE A 47 17.34 -4.25 -3.36
N ASN A 48 16.46 -5.25 -3.48
CA ASN A 48 16.86 -6.59 -3.90
C ASN A 48 17.42 -6.62 -5.33
N GLY A 49 16.84 -5.84 -6.26
CA GLY A 49 17.36 -5.74 -7.63
C GLY A 49 18.71 -5.03 -7.74
N ILE A 50 19.01 -4.08 -6.85
CA ILE A 50 20.32 -3.38 -6.82
C ILE A 50 21.39 -4.27 -6.18
N LEU A 51 21.03 -5.01 -5.15
CA LEU A 51 21.98 -5.78 -4.32
C LEU A 51 22.35 -7.12 -4.94
N TRP A 52 21.44 -7.72 -5.72
CA TRP A 52 21.67 -8.96 -6.47
C TRP A 52 21.38 -8.77 -7.97
N PRO A 53 22.19 -7.95 -8.68
CA PRO A 53 21.93 -7.60 -10.08
C PRO A 53 22.45 -8.65 -11.09
N THR A 54 23.26 -9.61 -10.68
CA THR A 54 23.93 -10.57 -11.58
C THR A 54 23.95 -11.94 -10.93
N ASP A 55 23.78 -13.05 -11.64
CA ASP A 55 23.80 -14.43 -11.08
C ASP A 55 25.20 -14.94 -10.63
N ASP A 56 26.13 -14.03 -10.31
CA ASP A 56 27.46 -14.38 -9.81
C ASP A 56 27.46 -14.45 -8.28
N TRP A 57 27.12 -15.63 -7.76
CA TRP A 57 27.01 -15.97 -6.33
C TRP A 57 28.29 -15.68 -5.53
N THR A 58 29.45 -15.55 -6.18
CA THR A 58 30.73 -15.32 -5.51
C THR A 58 30.93 -13.88 -5.04
N LYS A 59 30.25 -12.92 -5.68
CA LYS A 59 30.33 -11.49 -5.37
C LYS A 59 29.11 -10.97 -4.60
N TRP A 60 28.17 -11.87 -4.28
CA TRP A 60 26.93 -11.51 -3.63
C TRP A 60 27.14 -11.14 -2.19
N TRP A 61 26.47 -10.05 -1.80
CA TRP A 61 26.26 -9.82 -0.40
C TRP A 61 25.33 -10.90 0.16
N ILE A 62 25.68 -11.43 1.33
CA ILE A 62 25.05 -12.61 1.94
C ILE A 62 23.63 -12.29 2.46
N GLY A 63 23.20 -11.02 2.41
CA GLY A 63 21.85 -10.61 2.83
C GLY A 63 21.71 -10.36 4.32
N TYR A 64 22.82 -10.28 5.07
CA TYR A 64 22.82 -10.21 6.53
C TYR A 64 22.04 -8.99 7.05
N GLY A 65 21.03 -9.22 7.90
CA GLY A 65 20.16 -8.17 8.44
C GLY A 65 19.00 -7.77 7.50
N LEU A 66 19.27 -7.50 6.22
CA LEU A 66 18.20 -7.13 5.28
C LEU A 66 17.22 -8.29 5.05
N CYS A 67 17.73 -9.50 4.80
CA CYS A 67 16.90 -10.68 4.56
C CYS A 67 16.10 -11.05 5.82
N ASP A 68 16.70 -10.92 7.00
CA ASP A 68 16.04 -11.17 8.29
C ASP A 68 14.86 -10.22 8.50
N ILE A 69 15.06 -8.92 8.25
CA ILE A 69 14.01 -7.90 8.32
C ILE A 69 12.90 -8.18 7.32
N GLN A 70 13.23 -8.54 6.08
CA GLN A 70 12.24 -8.83 5.03
C GLN A 70 11.36 -10.04 5.38
N VAL A 71 11.95 -11.11 5.92
CA VAL A 71 11.20 -12.31 6.33
C VAL A 71 10.24 -11.97 7.47
N VAL A 72 10.68 -11.20 8.46
CA VAL A 72 9.82 -10.76 9.57
C VAL A 72 8.69 -9.84 9.08
N LEU A 73 8.97 -8.96 8.11
CA LEU A 73 7.98 -8.02 7.56
C LEU A 73 6.97 -8.65 6.59
N ARG A 74 7.27 -9.80 5.97
CA ARG A 74 6.38 -10.43 4.98
C ARG A 74 4.98 -10.72 5.51
N PHE A 75 4.91 -11.31 6.71
CA PHE A 75 3.64 -11.65 7.33
C PHE A 75 2.78 -10.41 7.66
N PRO A 76 3.28 -9.40 8.41
CA PRO A 76 2.50 -8.21 8.72
C PRO A 76 2.13 -7.40 7.48
N ILE A 77 2.99 -7.35 6.44
CA ILE A 77 2.68 -6.70 5.16
C ILE A 77 1.44 -7.34 4.50
N THR A 78 1.39 -8.68 4.47
CA THR A 78 0.27 -9.41 3.87
C THR A 78 -1.02 -9.20 4.66
N MET A 79 -0.93 -9.22 5.99
CA MET A 79 -2.06 -8.94 6.87
C MET A 79 -2.54 -7.49 6.75
N ALA A 80 -1.64 -6.52 6.66
CA ALA A 80 -1.98 -5.11 6.48
C ALA A 80 -2.70 -4.88 5.15
N LEU A 81 -2.27 -5.54 4.08
CA LEU A 81 -2.96 -5.48 2.79
C LEU A 81 -4.37 -6.06 2.87
N ALA A 82 -4.52 -7.27 3.43
CA ALA A 82 -5.80 -7.94 3.55
C ALA A 82 -6.81 -7.15 4.40
N THR A 83 -6.38 -6.68 5.57
CA THR A 83 -7.22 -5.88 6.47
C THR A 83 -7.62 -4.54 5.85
N SER A 84 -6.69 -3.84 5.20
CA SER A 84 -6.98 -2.58 4.53
C SER A 84 -7.95 -2.76 3.36
N LEU A 85 -7.82 -3.85 2.61
CA LEU A 85 -8.76 -4.20 1.55
C LEU A 85 -10.16 -4.49 2.12
N CYS A 86 -10.26 -5.24 3.22
CA CYS A 86 -11.54 -5.46 3.89
C CYS A 86 -12.18 -4.14 4.38
N CYS A 87 -11.40 -3.22 4.93
CA CYS A 87 -11.89 -1.89 5.33
C CYS A 87 -12.37 -1.07 4.13
N LEU A 88 -11.63 -1.10 3.02
CA LEU A 88 -12.02 -0.42 1.79
C LEU A 88 -13.33 -1.00 1.23
N SER A 89 -13.45 -2.33 1.18
CA SER A 89 -14.66 -3.01 0.71
C SER A 89 -15.87 -2.74 1.61
N LYS A 90 -15.68 -2.67 2.93
CA LYS A 90 -16.74 -2.26 3.85
C LYS A 90 -17.19 -0.83 3.59
N GLY A 91 -16.26 0.11 3.48
CA GLY A 91 -16.61 1.51 3.18
C GLY A 91 -17.33 1.66 1.84
N LEU A 92 -17.02 0.80 0.86
CA LEU A 92 -17.76 0.75 -0.40
C LEU A 92 -19.17 0.15 -0.22
N ALA A 93 -19.31 -0.94 0.53
CA ALA A 93 -20.60 -1.54 0.82
C ALA A 93 -21.53 -0.55 1.54
N ASP A 94 -21.02 0.17 2.54
CA ASP A 94 -21.76 1.19 3.29
C ASP A 94 -22.19 2.36 2.39
N ALA A 95 -21.38 2.72 1.38
CA ALA A 95 -21.71 3.78 0.42
C ALA A 95 -22.71 3.34 -0.65
N LEU A 96 -22.80 2.03 -0.92
CA LEU A 96 -23.70 1.43 -1.90
C LEU A 96 -25.01 0.90 -1.30
N ASP A 97 -25.13 0.82 0.03
CA ASP A 97 -26.36 0.45 0.71
C ASP A 97 -27.43 1.53 0.50
N THR A 98 -28.17 1.40 -0.59
CA THR A 98 -29.32 2.25 -0.93
C THR A 98 -30.59 1.86 -0.16
N GLU A 99 -30.64 0.68 0.46
CA GLU A 99 -31.81 0.21 1.22
C GLU A 99 -31.85 0.81 2.62
N HIS A 100 -30.69 1.05 3.25
CA HIS A 100 -30.54 1.81 4.50
C HIS A 100 -29.86 3.17 4.29
N ALA A 101 -30.18 3.87 3.21
CA ALA A 101 -29.61 5.19 2.90
C ALA A 101 -29.98 6.24 3.97
N VAL A 102 -29.23 6.27 5.07
CA VAL A 102 -29.24 7.40 6.00
C VAL A 102 -28.56 8.53 5.26
N PHE A 103 -29.37 9.42 4.65
CA PHE A 103 -28.89 10.67 4.08
C PHE A 103 -27.92 11.30 5.06
N ASN A 104 -26.62 11.33 4.73
CA ASN A 104 -25.61 11.97 5.56
C ASN A 104 -26.12 13.38 5.83
N PRO A 105 -26.50 13.71 7.09
CA PRO A 105 -27.21 14.95 7.35
C PRO A 105 -26.30 16.09 6.90
N SER A 106 -26.84 16.95 6.04
CA SER A 106 -26.16 18.19 5.64
C SER A 106 -25.66 18.90 6.89
N LYS A 107 -24.54 19.64 6.80
CA LYS A 107 -24.04 20.45 7.93
C LYS A 107 -25.15 21.27 8.60
N LYS A 108 -26.12 21.74 7.81
CA LYS A 108 -27.32 22.45 8.29
C LYS A 108 -28.29 21.56 9.10
N GLN A 109 -28.48 20.30 8.73
CA GLN A 109 -29.30 19.34 9.49
C GLN A 109 -28.61 18.86 10.78
N ARG A 110 -27.28 18.79 10.80
CA ARG A 110 -26.51 18.41 12.00
C ARG A 110 -26.57 19.49 13.08
N CYS A 111 -26.48 20.77 12.71
CA CYS A 111 -26.69 21.88 13.65
C CYS A 111 -28.13 21.98 14.18
N ARG A 112 -29.12 21.45 13.46
CA ARG A 112 -30.54 21.52 13.89
C ARG A 112 -30.93 20.48 14.94
N LYS A 113 -30.06 19.49 15.21
CA LYS A 113 -30.27 18.43 16.20
C LYS A 113 -29.58 18.70 17.54
N ILE A 114 -28.85 19.80 17.65
CA ILE A 114 -28.25 20.32 18.89
C ILE A 114 -29.23 21.34 19.47
#